data_AF-A0A8X6FLG2-F1
#
_entry.id   AF-A0A8X6FLG2-F1
#
_cell.length_a   1.000
_cell.length_b   1.000
_cell.length_c   1.000
_cell.angle_alpha   90.00
_cell.angle_beta   90.00
_cell.angle_gamma   90.00
#
_symmetry.space_group_name_H-M   'P 1'
#
loop_
_entity.id
_entity.type
_entity.pdbx_description
1 polymer ?
#
loop_
_entity_poly.entity_id
_entity_poly.type
_entity_poly.pdbx_seq_one_letter_code
_entity_poly.pdbx_strand_id
1 'polypeptide(L)'
;MAKGVKSLERKFSDIEKQLSGFIAFVDTFVEDDKEVLSFKLSQFDRLNAKYESVKEEIFTFLSDGEFNNFGGKITTCNEHIEKLEVRLKSLNLKYSKNNNETGSNAVSNVIKPCFRLPEFSLPQFNGDIETWFIFKEQFKEIIENCGLNDKQKLQYLQSCLIGIAKHVQTVDDTNDSLFLALEQRFRKYVVAFSSDIKELFRQIKVQEHQQDFLRILWSPSPEEDIVSYRLQTVTYGTKPAPYLATRCLLQLAHEGKNKYPLATPVIQNSTYMDDILSGADDITTSKEMQRQLIGLMKEGCFHLYKWSANSEELLKDVPTENKEFLFNENDELVKTLGLSWRPREDTFMYRMNLQEVPVTITKRTALSFISKLYDPLGLLQPIIIKAKMMIQKIWLLKIDWDQNLPRQEIENFQRYVAELHQLKDLKIPRCILLKDSVAVQLTGFADASAQAYGACLYVKSENANETQIRLLCSKTRVAPLKTLSIPRFELLAATLLSKLTSKIVKIIDLEFDEVHLFSDSKVVLEWIQIQLHLLKVFVV
;
A
#
# COMPACT_ATOMS: atom_id res chain seq x y z
N MET A 1 24.99 -38.70 10.38
CA MET A 1 24.15 -37.73 9.66
C MET A 1 23.54 -38.30 8.38
N ALA A 2 24.30 -38.87 7.43
CA ALA A 2 23.75 -39.43 6.17
C ALA A 2 22.63 -40.52 6.28
N LYS A 3 22.57 -41.29 7.39
CA LYS A 3 21.47 -42.24 7.65
C LYS A 3 20.15 -41.55 8.04
N GLY A 4 20.21 -40.37 8.65
CA GLY A 4 19.03 -39.58 9.03
C GLY A 4 18.34 -38.96 7.82
N VAL A 5 19.11 -38.41 6.89
CA VAL A 5 18.60 -37.79 5.64
C VAL A 5 17.86 -38.82 4.78
N LYS A 6 18.45 -39.99 4.51
CA LYS A 6 17.78 -41.07 3.74
C LYS A 6 16.51 -41.60 4.39
N SER A 7 16.45 -41.59 5.73
CA SER A 7 15.25 -41.97 6.48
C SER A 7 14.14 -40.94 6.29
N LEU A 8 14.47 -39.64 6.36
CA LEU A 8 13.54 -38.54 6.08
C LEU A 8 13.07 -38.55 4.62
N GLU A 9 13.96 -38.79 3.65
CA GLU A 9 13.59 -38.94 2.23
C GLU A 9 12.56 -40.06 2.03
N ARG A 10 12.74 -41.20 2.70
CA ARG A 10 11.81 -42.33 2.62
C ARG A 10 10.45 -42.00 3.26
N LYS A 11 10.45 -41.42 4.47
CA LYS A 11 9.21 -40.96 5.13
C LYS A 11 8.46 -39.95 4.24
N PHE A 12 9.20 -39.04 3.61
CA PHE A 12 8.63 -38.01 2.74
C PHE A 12 8.05 -38.60 1.45
N SER A 13 8.77 -39.52 0.81
CA SER A 13 8.29 -40.23 -0.39
C SER A 13 7.05 -41.09 -0.12
N ASP A 14 6.96 -41.71 1.06
CA ASP A 14 5.76 -42.44 1.48
C ASP A 14 4.55 -41.50 1.63
N ILE A 15 4.75 -40.29 2.16
CA ILE A 15 3.70 -39.26 2.26
C ILE A 15 3.29 -38.77 0.87
N GLU A 16 4.23 -38.51 -0.04
CA GLU A 16 3.94 -38.13 -1.44
C GLU A 16 3.08 -39.18 -2.16
N LYS A 17 3.37 -40.47 -1.93
CA LYS A 17 2.60 -41.58 -2.49
C LYS A 17 1.18 -41.63 -1.93
N GLN A 18 1.02 -41.41 -0.62
CA GLN A 18 -0.30 -41.37 0.02
C GLN A 18 -1.11 -40.15 -0.42
N LEU A 19 -0.48 -38.98 -0.55
CA LEU A 19 -1.11 -37.76 -1.08
C LEU A 19 -1.58 -37.96 -2.52
N SER A 20 -0.76 -38.56 -3.38
CA SER A 20 -1.15 -38.91 -4.77
C SER A 20 -2.39 -39.82 -4.80
N GLY A 21 -2.49 -40.76 -3.86
CA GLY A 21 -3.67 -41.61 -3.70
C GLY A 21 -4.92 -40.84 -3.26
N PHE A 22 -4.78 -39.84 -2.40
CA PHE A 22 -5.88 -38.95 -2.03
C PHE A 22 -6.31 -38.03 -3.18
N ILE A 23 -5.37 -37.52 -3.98
CA ILE A 23 -5.67 -36.73 -5.19
C ILE A 23 -6.48 -37.56 -6.17
N ALA A 24 -6.02 -38.78 -6.49
CA ALA A 24 -6.75 -39.68 -7.36
C ALA A 24 -8.16 -39.99 -6.83
N PHE A 25 -8.31 -40.20 -5.52
CA PHE A 25 -9.62 -40.38 -4.90
C PHE A 25 -10.52 -39.15 -5.07
N VAL A 26 -10.02 -37.95 -4.75
CA VAL A 26 -10.80 -36.70 -4.85
C VAL A 26 -11.16 -36.34 -6.29
N ASP A 27 -10.30 -36.68 -7.26
CA ASP A 27 -10.55 -36.45 -8.68
C ASP A 27 -11.54 -37.46 -9.30
N THR A 28 -11.65 -38.66 -8.73
CA THR A 28 -12.58 -39.71 -9.19
C THR A 28 -13.83 -39.83 -8.34
N PHE A 29 -13.94 -39.04 -7.26
CA PHE A 29 -15.07 -39.11 -6.34
C PHE A 29 -16.34 -38.58 -7.02
N VAL A 30 -17.31 -39.48 -7.19
CA VAL A 30 -18.69 -39.20 -7.60
C VAL A 30 -19.57 -39.32 -6.35
N GLU A 31 -20.55 -38.41 -6.21
CA GLU A 31 -21.27 -38.01 -5.00
C GLU A 31 -22.07 -39.08 -4.23
N ASP A 32 -21.46 -40.15 -3.70
CA ASP A 32 -22.28 -41.26 -3.17
C ASP A 32 -21.85 -41.93 -1.86
N ASP A 33 -21.15 -41.24 -0.94
CA ASP A 33 -21.26 -41.62 0.49
C ASP A 33 -20.63 -40.63 1.50
N LYS A 34 -21.42 -40.17 2.49
CA LYS A 34 -20.98 -39.23 3.56
C LYS A 34 -20.03 -39.90 4.56
N GLU A 35 -20.24 -41.19 4.83
CA GLU A 35 -19.37 -41.95 5.74
C GLU A 35 -17.98 -42.15 5.14
N VAL A 36 -17.91 -42.39 3.82
CA VAL A 36 -16.65 -42.50 3.09
C VAL A 36 -15.91 -41.15 3.07
N LEU A 37 -16.63 -40.04 2.82
CA LEU A 37 -16.01 -38.71 2.81
C LEU A 37 -15.47 -38.30 4.20
N SER A 38 -16.26 -38.49 5.26
CA SER A 38 -15.85 -38.17 6.64
C SER A 38 -14.70 -39.08 7.14
N PHE A 39 -14.72 -40.35 6.77
CA PHE A 39 -13.61 -41.27 7.04
C PHE A 39 -12.34 -40.85 6.30
N LYS A 40 -12.45 -40.47 5.03
CA LYS A 40 -11.32 -39.98 4.23
C LYS A 40 -10.76 -38.66 4.77
N LEU A 41 -11.61 -37.74 5.24
CA LEU A 41 -11.20 -36.54 5.99
C LEU A 41 -10.37 -36.91 7.22
N SER A 42 -10.83 -37.85 8.05
CA SER A 42 -10.08 -38.27 9.25
C SER A 42 -8.73 -38.92 8.92
N GLN A 43 -8.65 -39.67 7.81
CA GLN A 43 -7.38 -40.24 7.35
C GLN A 43 -6.45 -39.18 6.79
N PHE A 44 -7.00 -38.20 6.07
CA PHE A 44 -6.25 -37.05 5.57
C PHE A 44 -5.69 -36.21 6.72
N ASP A 45 -6.48 -35.94 7.77
CA ASP A 45 -6.02 -35.20 8.95
C ASP A 45 -4.83 -35.90 9.66
N ARG A 46 -4.88 -37.24 9.77
CA ARG A 46 -3.76 -38.03 10.31
C ARG A 46 -2.53 -37.96 9.42
N LEU A 47 -2.71 -38.00 8.10
CA LEU A 47 -1.62 -37.87 7.13
C LEU A 47 -0.99 -36.46 7.21
N ASN A 48 -1.81 -35.42 7.32
CA ASN A 48 -1.37 -34.04 7.45
C ASN A 48 -0.59 -33.82 8.75
N ALA A 49 -1.06 -34.37 9.88
CA ALA A 49 -0.32 -34.33 11.15
C ALA A 49 1.04 -35.04 11.05
N LYS A 50 1.09 -36.20 10.38
CA LYS A 50 2.35 -36.93 10.12
C LYS A 50 3.29 -36.12 9.22
N TYR A 51 2.75 -35.43 8.22
CA TYR A 51 3.52 -34.57 7.34
C TYR A 51 4.12 -33.37 8.07
N GLU A 52 3.34 -32.65 8.88
CA GLU A 52 3.86 -31.51 9.65
C GLU A 52 4.95 -31.94 10.64
N SER A 53 4.82 -33.11 11.27
CA SER A 53 5.88 -33.67 12.13
C SER A 53 7.17 -33.98 11.35
N VAL A 54 7.08 -34.60 10.17
CA VAL A 54 8.27 -34.89 9.32
C VAL A 54 8.89 -33.59 8.78
N LYS A 55 8.06 -32.60 8.48
CA LYS A 55 8.50 -31.27 8.03
C LYS A 55 9.24 -30.53 9.14
N GLU A 56 8.76 -30.55 10.39
CA GLU A 56 9.49 -30.01 11.54
C GLU A 56 10.83 -30.74 11.78
N GLU A 57 10.86 -32.07 11.65
CA GLU A 57 12.12 -32.84 11.68
C GLU A 57 13.09 -32.34 10.58
N ILE A 58 12.61 -32.13 9.35
CA ILE A 58 13.42 -31.61 8.25
C ILE A 58 13.97 -30.20 8.55
N PHE A 59 13.13 -29.29 9.06
CA PHE A 59 13.55 -27.93 9.42
C PHE A 59 14.55 -27.88 10.58
N THR A 60 14.49 -28.85 11.50
CA THR A 60 15.34 -28.86 12.70
C THR A 60 16.68 -29.55 12.46
N PHE A 61 16.71 -30.59 11.61
CA PHE A 61 17.88 -31.48 11.46
C PHE A 61 18.72 -31.25 10.20
N LEU A 62 18.26 -30.49 9.20
CA LEU A 62 19.02 -30.28 7.95
C LEU A 62 19.74 -28.93 7.90
N SER A 63 20.94 -28.92 7.32
CA SER A 63 21.68 -27.70 7.00
C SER A 63 21.10 -26.97 5.78
N ASP A 64 21.35 -25.65 5.64
CA ASP A 64 20.82 -24.81 4.54
C ASP A 64 21.08 -25.39 3.13
N GLY A 65 22.20 -26.10 2.94
CA GLY A 65 22.55 -26.75 1.67
C GLY A 65 21.76 -28.03 1.36
N GLU A 66 21.40 -28.80 2.39
CA GLU A 66 20.61 -30.04 2.26
C GLU A 66 19.10 -29.76 2.16
N PHE A 67 18.65 -28.63 2.72
CA PHE A 67 17.27 -28.15 2.64
C PHE A 67 16.83 -27.86 1.20
N ASN A 68 17.73 -27.39 0.33
CA ASN A 68 17.42 -27.10 -1.08
C ASN A 68 16.91 -28.33 -1.85
N ASN A 69 17.33 -29.54 -1.48
CA ASN A 69 16.84 -30.79 -2.09
C ASN A 69 15.41 -31.15 -1.66
N PHE A 70 14.95 -30.65 -0.50
CA PHE A 70 13.61 -30.87 0.02
C PHE A 70 12.67 -29.68 -0.23
N GLY A 71 13.18 -28.46 -0.38
CA GLY A 71 12.36 -27.26 -0.50
C GLY A 71 11.33 -27.33 -1.64
N GLY A 72 11.74 -27.82 -2.82
CA GLY A 72 10.82 -28.04 -3.94
C GLY A 72 9.73 -29.07 -3.61
N LYS A 73 10.11 -30.22 -3.03
CA LYS A 73 9.19 -31.30 -2.66
C LYS A 73 8.21 -30.90 -1.55
N ILE A 74 8.69 -30.16 -0.54
CA ILE A 74 7.87 -29.57 0.54
C ILE A 74 6.85 -28.59 -0.04
N THR A 75 7.25 -27.77 -1.02
CA THR A 75 6.35 -26.83 -1.68
C THR A 75 5.23 -27.58 -2.39
N THR A 76 5.57 -28.57 -3.22
CA THR A 76 4.59 -29.41 -3.93
C THR A 76 3.66 -30.17 -2.97
N CYS A 77 4.20 -30.75 -1.89
CA CYS A 77 3.37 -31.43 -0.88
C CYS A 77 2.43 -30.48 -0.15
N ASN A 78 2.89 -29.29 0.24
CA ASN A 78 2.01 -28.29 0.86
C ASN A 78 0.87 -27.90 -0.10
N GLU A 79 1.16 -27.70 -1.38
CA GLU A 79 0.12 -27.39 -2.38
C GLU A 79 -0.91 -28.52 -2.52
N HIS A 80 -0.45 -29.77 -2.56
CA HIS A 80 -1.32 -30.94 -2.65
C HIS A 80 -2.19 -31.08 -1.40
N ILE A 81 -1.62 -30.93 -0.21
CA ILE A 81 -2.34 -30.95 1.06
C ILE A 81 -3.40 -29.87 1.08
N GLU A 82 -3.06 -28.63 0.73
CA GLU A 82 -4.02 -27.52 0.77
C GLU A 82 -5.15 -27.70 -0.25
N LYS A 83 -4.83 -28.10 -1.48
CA LYS A 83 -5.84 -28.42 -2.51
C LYS A 83 -6.80 -29.52 -2.02
N LEU A 84 -6.27 -30.57 -1.41
CA LEU A 84 -7.06 -31.69 -0.87
C LEU A 84 -7.92 -31.26 0.31
N GLU A 85 -7.35 -30.52 1.26
CA GLU A 85 -8.05 -30.05 2.45
C GLU A 85 -9.25 -29.18 2.07
N VAL A 86 -9.05 -28.26 1.11
CA VAL A 86 -10.11 -27.38 0.61
C VAL A 86 -11.21 -28.16 -0.08
N ARG A 87 -10.84 -29.04 -1.02
CA ARG A 87 -11.83 -29.80 -1.79
C ARG A 87 -12.62 -30.78 -0.94
N LEU A 88 -11.98 -31.43 0.04
CA LEU A 88 -12.65 -32.30 0.99
C LEU A 88 -13.60 -31.53 1.92
N LYS A 89 -13.18 -30.35 2.42
CA LYS A 89 -14.03 -29.49 3.24
C LYS A 89 -15.19 -28.89 2.45
N SER A 90 -14.97 -28.45 1.21
CA SER A 90 -16.02 -27.88 0.35
C SER A 90 -17.05 -28.91 -0.07
N LEU A 91 -16.63 -30.15 -0.38
CA LEU A 91 -17.54 -31.29 -0.61
C LEU A 91 -18.39 -31.61 0.63
N ASN A 92 -17.80 -31.59 1.83
CA ASN A 92 -18.53 -31.85 3.08
C ASN A 92 -19.55 -30.74 3.42
N LEU A 93 -19.23 -29.49 3.08
CA LEU A 93 -20.13 -28.33 3.24
C LEU A 93 -21.32 -28.36 2.26
N LYS A 94 -21.09 -28.72 0.99
CA LYS A 94 -22.18 -28.89 0.00
C LYS A 94 -23.20 -29.94 0.46
N TYR A 95 -22.72 -31.07 1.01
CA TYR A 95 -23.59 -32.13 1.52
C TYR A 95 -24.32 -31.77 2.83
N SER A 96 -23.75 -30.90 3.67
CA SER A 96 -24.41 -30.44 4.90
C SER A 96 -25.55 -29.46 4.62
N LYS A 97 -25.54 -28.74 3.49
CA LYS A 97 -26.64 -27.85 3.07
C LYS A 97 -27.82 -28.60 2.43
N ASN A 98 -27.60 -29.75 1.79
CA ASN A 98 -28.66 -30.51 1.13
C ASN A 98 -29.56 -31.34 2.07
N ASN A 99 -29.19 -31.52 3.35
CA ASN A 99 -29.96 -32.35 4.30
C ASN A 99 -30.75 -31.57 5.38
N ASN A 100 -30.82 -30.24 5.31
CA ASN A 100 -31.59 -29.43 6.25
C ASN A 100 -32.71 -28.64 5.55
N GLU A 101 -33.63 -29.35 4.89
CA GLU A 101 -34.99 -28.88 4.68
C GLU A 101 -35.96 -29.88 5.30
N THR A 102 -36.23 -29.73 6.60
CA THR A 102 -37.53 -29.98 7.25
C THR A 102 -37.38 -29.88 8.77
N GLY A 103 -38.14 -28.99 9.40
CA GLY A 103 -38.34 -28.97 10.86
C GLY A 103 -38.26 -27.60 11.50
N SER A 104 -39.37 -26.87 11.47
CA SER A 104 -39.64 -25.72 12.34
C SER A 104 -39.98 -26.17 13.76
N ASN A 105 -39.37 -25.56 14.78
CA ASN A 105 -40.11 -24.77 15.80
C ASN A 105 -39.19 -24.24 16.91
N ALA A 106 -39.59 -23.08 17.41
CA ALA A 106 -38.96 -22.22 18.41
C ALA A 106 -38.78 -22.85 19.80
N VAL A 107 -37.86 -22.31 20.61
CA VAL A 107 -38.08 -21.76 21.97
C VAL A 107 -36.83 -21.01 22.46
N SER A 108 -37.13 -20.00 23.28
CA SER A 108 -36.40 -18.90 23.90
C SER A 108 -35.13 -19.17 24.73
N ASN A 109 -34.26 -18.13 24.75
CA ASN A 109 -33.45 -17.56 25.84
C ASN A 109 -32.81 -18.48 26.90
N VAL A 110 -31.48 -18.37 27.07
CA VAL A 110 -30.81 -17.76 28.25
C VAL A 110 -29.32 -17.61 27.91
N ILE A 111 -28.84 -16.37 27.78
CA ILE A 111 -27.41 -16.05 27.89
C ILE A 111 -27.10 -16.02 29.39
N LYS A 112 -26.17 -16.87 29.85
CA LYS A 112 -25.54 -16.72 31.17
C LYS A 112 -24.05 -16.39 31.00
N PRO A 113 -23.52 -15.51 31.87
CA PRO A 113 -22.28 -14.79 31.64
C PRO A 113 -21.07 -15.65 31.98
N CYS A 114 -19.98 -15.51 31.23
CA CYS A 114 -18.66 -15.95 31.66
C CYS A 114 -18.00 -14.79 32.43
N PHE A 115 -17.51 -15.11 33.62
CA PHE A 115 -17.02 -14.26 34.70
C PHE A 115 -16.16 -13.05 34.27
N ARG A 116 -16.46 -11.87 34.84
CA ARG A 116 -15.59 -10.68 34.82
C ARG A 116 -14.49 -10.82 35.87
N LEU A 117 -13.24 -10.62 35.45
CA LEU A 117 -12.11 -10.29 36.32
C LEU A 117 -12.20 -8.80 36.72
N PRO A 118 -11.56 -8.35 37.81
CA PRO A 118 -11.69 -6.97 38.30
C PRO A 118 -11.24 -5.96 37.25
N GLU A 119 -12.04 -4.94 37.02
CA GLU A 119 -11.77 -3.86 36.05
C GLU A 119 -10.67 -2.95 36.62
N PHE A 120 -9.42 -3.13 36.17
CA PHE A 120 -8.42 -2.09 36.30
C PHE A 120 -8.73 -1.03 35.23
N SER A 121 -9.19 0.15 35.64
CA SER A 121 -9.39 1.27 34.71
C SER A 121 -8.02 1.69 34.16
N LEU A 122 -7.80 1.48 32.87
CA LEU A 122 -6.61 1.96 32.19
C LEU A 122 -6.54 3.49 32.29
N PRO A 123 -5.34 4.07 32.52
CA PRO A 123 -5.19 5.52 32.61
C PRO A 123 -5.53 6.15 31.26
N GLN A 124 -6.18 7.32 31.28
CA GLN A 124 -6.52 8.07 30.06
C GLN A 124 -5.61 9.28 29.88
N PHE A 125 -5.23 9.59 28.64
CA PHE A 125 -4.40 10.74 28.29
C PHE A 125 -5.05 11.60 27.22
N ASN A 126 -5.22 12.89 27.49
CA ASN A 126 -5.91 13.83 26.60
C ASN A 126 -4.98 14.68 25.73
N GLY A 127 -3.67 14.64 25.97
CA GLY A 127 -2.65 15.44 25.27
C GLY A 127 -1.96 16.50 26.12
N ASP A 128 -2.32 16.64 27.39
CA ASP A 128 -1.71 17.62 28.31
C ASP A 128 -0.31 17.19 28.78
N ILE A 129 0.71 17.99 28.45
CA ILE A 129 2.12 17.66 28.72
C ILE A 129 2.45 17.59 30.21
N GLU A 130 1.71 18.32 31.06
CA GLU A 130 1.93 18.32 32.51
C GLU A 130 1.52 16.98 33.14
N THR A 131 0.57 16.27 32.51
CA THR A 131 0.06 14.97 32.96
C THR A 131 0.79 13.77 32.32
N TRP A 132 1.66 14.02 31.33
CA TRP A 132 2.32 12.97 30.55
C TRP A 132 3.18 12.03 31.40
N PHE A 133 3.94 12.57 32.36
CA PHE A 133 4.83 11.76 33.19
C PHE A 133 4.03 10.77 34.04
N ILE A 134 2.92 11.22 34.63
CA ILE A 134 2.02 10.40 35.46
C ILE A 134 1.38 9.30 34.62
N PHE A 135 0.86 9.64 33.43
CA PHE A 135 0.27 8.68 32.50
C PHE A 135 1.28 7.62 32.06
N LYS A 136 2.50 8.03 31.69
CA LYS A 136 3.55 7.14 31.18
C LYS A 136 4.00 6.13 32.22
N GLU A 137 4.21 6.55 33.46
CA GLU A 137 4.60 5.65 34.55
C GLU A 137 3.48 4.64 34.88
N GLN A 138 2.23 5.10 34.99
CA GLN A 138 1.07 4.23 35.21
C GLN A 138 0.87 3.23 34.07
N PHE A 139 1.00 3.66 32.81
CA PHE A 139 0.84 2.79 31.66
C PHE A 139 1.94 1.72 31.61
N LYS A 140 3.20 2.10 31.89
CA LYS A 140 4.33 1.16 31.94
C LYS A 140 4.18 0.13 33.05
N GLU A 141 3.81 0.56 34.25
CA GLU A 141 3.64 -0.34 35.40
C GLU A 141 2.56 -1.40 35.14
N ILE A 142 1.46 -1.00 34.48
CA ILE A 142 0.34 -1.88 34.14
C ILE A 142 0.68 -2.80 32.95
N ILE A 143 1.39 -2.32 31.91
CA ILE A 143 1.51 -3.02 30.63
C ILE A 143 2.88 -3.71 30.42
N GLU A 144 3.99 -3.18 30.95
CA GLU A 144 5.32 -3.80 30.79
C GLU A 144 5.43 -5.13 31.54
N ASN A 145 4.67 -5.33 32.63
CA ASN A 145 4.66 -6.55 33.43
C ASN A 145 3.72 -7.66 32.90
N CYS A 146 2.91 -7.39 31.87
CA CYS A 146 1.87 -8.33 31.41
C CYS A 146 2.29 -9.32 30.30
N GLY A 147 3.56 -9.39 29.93
CA GLY A 147 4.04 -10.35 28.91
C GLY A 147 3.44 -10.18 27.51
N LEU A 148 2.84 -9.02 27.22
CA LEU A 148 2.20 -8.70 25.94
C LEU A 148 3.22 -8.43 24.82
N ASN A 149 2.86 -8.75 23.58
CA ASN A 149 3.68 -8.37 22.42
C ASN A 149 3.46 -6.89 22.03
N ASP A 150 4.40 -6.32 21.29
CA ASP A 150 4.41 -4.88 20.99
C ASP A 150 3.15 -4.39 20.24
N LYS A 151 2.53 -5.27 19.45
CA LYS A 151 1.27 -4.97 18.74
C LYS A 151 0.08 -4.85 19.70
N GLN A 152 0.02 -5.72 20.71
CA GLN A 152 -1.00 -5.66 21.75
C GLN A 152 -0.79 -4.46 22.68
N LYS A 153 0.47 -4.17 23.06
CA LYS A 153 0.81 -2.96 23.83
C LYS A 153 0.37 -1.68 23.12
N LEU A 154 0.54 -1.63 21.80
CA LEU A 154 0.10 -0.51 20.97
C LEU A 154 -1.42 -0.36 20.95
N GLN A 155 -2.18 -1.46 20.84
CA GLN A 155 -3.65 -1.43 20.89
C GLN A 155 -4.17 -0.92 22.24
N TYR A 156 -3.55 -1.33 23.34
CA TYR A 156 -3.90 -0.82 24.66
C TYR A 156 -3.57 0.66 24.82
N LEU A 157 -2.38 1.08 24.36
CA LEU A 157 -2.02 2.50 24.32
C LEU A 157 -3.05 3.32 23.54
N GLN A 158 -3.49 2.82 22.39
CA GLN A 158 -4.50 3.48 21.56
C GLN A 158 -5.86 3.63 22.25
N SER A 159 -6.26 2.65 23.06
CA SER A 159 -7.50 2.72 23.83
C SER A 159 -7.46 3.73 24.98
N CYS A 160 -6.27 4.09 25.45
CA CYS A 160 -6.04 5.05 26.53
C CYS A 160 -6.02 6.53 26.06
N LEU A 161 -5.88 6.79 24.76
CA LEU A 161 -5.79 8.15 24.23
C LEU A 161 -7.19 8.74 24.01
N ILE A 162 -7.43 9.94 24.55
CA ILE A 162 -8.67 10.72 24.42
C ILE A 162 -8.33 12.15 23.94
N GLY A 163 -9.34 12.97 23.58
CA GLY A 163 -9.14 14.38 23.21
C GLY A 163 -8.10 14.62 22.10
N ILE A 164 -7.21 15.61 22.30
CA ILE A 164 -6.16 15.99 21.34
C ILE A 164 -5.17 14.85 21.10
N ALA A 165 -4.86 14.06 22.14
CA ALA A 165 -4.01 12.88 22.00
C ALA A 165 -4.63 11.77 21.14
N LYS A 166 -5.96 11.66 21.09
CA LYS A 166 -6.66 10.77 20.15
C LYS A 166 -6.59 11.29 18.72
N HIS A 167 -6.57 12.60 18.52
CA HIS A 167 -6.39 13.21 17.19
C HIS A 167 -4.97 13.05 16.62
N VAL A 168 -4.01 12.63 17.44
CA VAL A 168 -2.67 12.19 16.98
C VAL A 168 -2.74 10.78 16.36
N GLN A 169 -3.86 10.05 16.48
CA GLN A 169 -4.07 8.76 15.81
C GLN A 169 -4.47 8.94 14.35
N THR A 170 -3.55 8.64 13.44
CA THR A 170 -3.87 7.98 12.18
C THR A 170 -3.06 6.70 12.09
N VAL A 171 -3.72 5.55 12.08
CA VAL A 171 -3.08 4.24 11.83
C VAL A 171 -3.08 3.90 10.34
N ASP A 172 -3.84 4.63 9.52
CA ASP A 172 -3.93 4.39 8.06
C ASP A 172 -3.51 5.56 7.17
N ASP A 173 -3.27 6.75 7.73
CA ASP A 173 -2.80 7.90 6.96
C ASP A 173 -1.33 8.20 7.20
N THR A 174 -0.46 7.64 6.34
CA THR A 174 0.93 8.07 6.17
C THR A 174 1.01 9.17 5.12
N ASN A 175 2.11 9.93 5.06
CA ASN A 175 2.38 10.85 3.93
C ASN A 175 2.08 10.17 2.58
N ASP A 176 2.53 8.93 2.40
CA ASP A 176 2.31 8.15 1.18
C ASP A 176 0.82 7.91 0.85
N SER A 177 -0.06 7.84 1.86
CA SER A 177 -1.48 7.59 1.65
C SER A 177 -2.24 8.84 1.19
N LEU A 178 -1.93 10.00 1.78
CA LEU A 178 -2.49 11.28 1.39
C LEU A 178 -1.96 11.68 0.02
N PHE A 179 -0.66 11.45 -0.20
CA PHE A 179 -0.02 11.64 -1.48
C PHE A 179 -0.65 10.78 -2.58
N LEU A 180 -0.81 9.48 -2.31
CA LEU A 180 -1.55 8.59 -3.21
C LEU A 180 -2.98 9.08 -3.44
N ALA A 181 -3.65 9.61 -2.41
CA ALA A 181 -5.01 10.12 -2.56
C ALA A 181 -5.10 11.29 -3.52
N LEU A 182 -4.14 12.19 -3.43
CA LEU A 182 -4.07 13.36 -4.29
C LEU A 182 -3.78 12.98 -5.73
N GLU A 183 -2.83 12.08 -5.96
CA GLU A 183 -2.55 11.60 -7.30
C GLU A 183 -3.74 10.84 -7.90
N GLN A 184 -4.42 10.00 -7.12
CA GLN A 184 -5.56 9.24 -7.63
C GLN A 184 -6.77 10.14 -7.95
N ARG A 185 -7.05 11.13 -7.10
CA ARG A 185 -8.08 12.14 -7.38
C ARG A 185 -7.71 12.98 -8.59
N PHE A 186 -6.45 13.39 -8.70
CA PHE A 186 -5.96 14.15 -9.84
C PHE A 186 -6.21 13.42 -11.16
N ARG A 187 -6.20 12.09 -11.17
CA ARG A 187 -6.48 11.27 -12.36
C ARG A 187 -7.94 11.15 -12.73
N LYS A 188 -8.91 11.49 -11.88
CA LYS A 188 -10.33 11.34 -12.24
C LYS A 188 -10.83 12.44 -13.17
N TYR A 189 -10.25 13.64 -13.06
CA TYR A 189 -10.74 14.82 -13.78
C TYR A 189 -10.39 14.81 -15.27
N VAL A 190 -11.34 15.21 -16.12
CA VAL A 190 -11.11 15.37 -17.56
C VAL A 190 -10.25 16.61 -17.83
N VAL A 191 -10.57 17.74 -17.19
CA VAL A 191 -9.77 18.97 -17.20
C VAL A 191 -9.04 19.07 -15.87
N ALA A 192 -7.72 18.98 -15.91
CA ALA A 192 -6.89 18.95 -14.71
C ALA A 192 -5.88 20.10 -14.71
N PHE A 193 -5.58 20.59 -13.51
CA PHE A 193 -4.58 21.61 -13.26
C PHE A 193 -3.72 21.29 -12.05
N SER A 194 -2.49 21.80 -12.07
CA SER A 194 -1.60 21.83 -10.93
C SER A 194 -1.10 23.25 -10.68
N SER A 195 -0.76 23.53 -9.42
CA SER A 195 -0.12 24.78 -8.98
C SER A 195 0.65 24.53 -7.69
N ASP A 196 1.55 25.46 -7.36
CA ASP A 196 2.43 25.43 -6.20
C ASP A 196 2.20 26.70 -5.35
N ILE A 197 2.31 26.59 -4.02
CA ILE A 197 2.23 27.71 -3.08
C ILE A 197 3.63 28.23 -2.80
N LYS A 198 3.94 29.42 -3.34
CA LYS A 198 5.29 30.00 -3.32
C LYS A 198 5.84 30.14 -1.91
N GLU A 199 6.87 29.38 -1.56
CA GLU A 199 7.53 29.47 -0.25
C GLU A 199 6.53 29.34 0.93
N LEU A 200 5.58 28.39 0.85
CA LEU A 200 4.48 28.19 1.82
C LEU A 200 4.86 28.47 3.29
N PHE A 201 5.92 27.85 3.79
CA PHE A 201 6.33 28.02 5.20
C PHE A 201 6.71 29.47 5.55
N ARG A 202 7.33 30.19 4.62
CA ARG A 202 7.76 31.58 4.83
C ARG A 202 6.59 32.57 4.84
N GLN A 203 5.42 32.16 4.39
CA GLN A 203 4.20 32.98 4.42
C GLN A 203 3.47 32.90 5.77
N ILE A 204 3.92 32.05 6.71
CA ILE A 204 3.25 31.80 7.99
C ILE A 204 4.12 32.30 9.14
N LYS A 205 3.61 33.28 9.92
CA LYS A 205 4.32 33.82 11.09
C LYS A 205 4.30 32.85 12.27
N VAL A 206 5.42 32.76 12.97
CA VAL A 206 5.56 32.08 14.27
C VAL A 206 5.22 33.07 15.37
N GLN A 207 4.59 32.57 16.44
CA GLN A 207 4.28 33.39 17.62
C GLN A 207 5.56 34.02 18.20
N GLU A 208 5.49 35.31 18.54
CA GLU A 208 6.68 36.10 18.88
C GLU A 208 7.54 35.49 20.00
N HIS A 209 6.89 34.98 21.06
CA HIS A 209 7.59 34.33 22.18
C HIS A 209 8.28 33.01 21.81
N GLN A 210 7.97 32.42 20.65
CA GLN A 210 8.61 31.20 20.16
C GLN A 210 9.74 31.48 19.15
N GLN A 211 9.85 32.70 18.60
CA GLN A 211 10.84 33.03 17.58
C GLN A 211 12.29 32.93 18.10
N ASP A 212 12.48 33.12 19.41
CA ASP A 212 13.78 32.97 20.04
C ASP A 212 14.31 31.53 20.01
N PHE A 213 13.44 30.52 19.90
CA PHE A 213 13.84 29.12 19.71
C PHE A 213 14.27 28.81 18.27
N LEU A 214 14.05 29.73 17.33
CA LEU A 214 14.43 29.61 15.92
C LEU A 214 15.63 30.51 15.57
N ARG A 215 16.47 30.82 16.56
CA ARG A 215 17.69 31.60 16.35
C ARG A 215 18.70 30.81 15.53
N ILE A 216 19.32 31.49 14.58
CA ILE A 216 20.47 31.00 13.84
C ILE A 216 21.63 31.96 14.02
N LEU A 217 22.85 31.40 14.06
CA LEU A 217 24.08 32.15 14.06
C LEU A 217 24.65 32.10 12.66
N TRP A 218 25.04 33.24 12.12
CA TRP A 218 25.61 33.34 10.79
C TRP A 218 26.83 34.24 10.82
N SER A 219 27.88 33.78 10.14
CA SER A 219 29.03 34.61 9.82
C SER A 219 29.41 34.33 8.35
N PRO A 220 29.67 35.37 7.54
CA PRO A 220 30.05 35.21 6.14
C PRO A 220 31.48 34.70 5.96
N SER A 221 32.37 34.95 6.92
CA SER A 221 33.75 34.43 6.91
C SER A 221 34.27 34.18 8.34
N PRO A 222 35.27 33.31 8.54
CA PRO A 222 35.83 33.04 9.88
C PRO A 222 36.38 34.28 10.61
N GLU A 223 36.66 35.35 9.89
CA GLU A 223 37.21 36.61 10.38
C GLU A 223 36.13 37.65 10.73
N GLU A 224 34.89 37.45 10.28
CA GLU A 224 33.76 38.34 10.56
C GLU A 224 32.98 37.90 11.81
N ASP A 225 32.47 38.89 12.54
CA ASP A 225 31.70 38.68 13.76
C ASP A 225 30.43 37.86 13.50
N ILE A 226 30.13 36.94 14.42
CA ILE A 226 28.93 36.12 14.35
C ILE A 226 27.69 36.98 14.64
N VAL A 227 26.77 37.03 13.68
CA VAL A 227 25.48 37.71 13.80
C VAL A 227 24.39 36.71 14.15
N SER A 228 23.54 37.03 15.12
CA SER A 228 22.36 36.24 15.45
C SER A 228 21.13 36.73 14.69
N TYR A 229 20.47 35.84 13.95
CA TYR A 229 19.18 36.10 13.32
C TYR A 229 18.06 35.33 14.02
N ARG A 230 16.86 35.91 14.02
CA ARG A 230 15.63 35.26 14.50
C ARG A 230 14.71 34.99 13.32
N LEU A 231 14.41 33.73 13.07
CA LEU A 231 13.45 33.37 12.04
C LEU A 231 12.04 33.65 12.56
N GLN A 232 11.30 34.51 11.86
CA GLN A 232 9.97 34.97 12.27
C GLN A 232 8.84 34.10 11.72
N THR A 233 9.16 33.17 10.83
CA THR A 233 8.19 32.38 10.07
C THR A 233 8.44 30.90 10.27
N VAL A 234 7.42 30.09 9.94
CA VAL A 234 7.54 28.63 9.98
C VAL A 234 8.75 28.25 9.13
N THR A 235 9.63 27.44 9.72
CA THR A 235 10.93 27.13 9.13
C THR A 235 10.99 25.66 8.76
N TYR A 236 11.37 25.38 7.52
CA TYR A 236 11.55 24.03 7.00
C TYR A 236 12.58 23.25 7.83
N GLY A 237 12.45 21.93 7.86
CA GLY A 237 13.31 21.04 8.67
C GLY A 237 12.92 20.97 10.15
N THR A 238 12.06 21.87 10.65
CA THR A 238 11.46 21.70 11.98
C THR A 238 10.35 20.65 11.92
N LYS A 239 10.28 19.78 12.93
CA LYS A 239 9.25 18.71 13.01
C LYS A 239 7.81 19.22 12.84
N PRO A 240 7.38 20.36 13.43
CA PRO A 240 5.98 20.79 13.33
C PRO A 240 5.65 21.58 12.06
N ALA A 241 6.63 22.02 11.26
CA ALA A 241 6.38 22.90 10.11
C ALA A 241 5.33 22.37 9.12
N PRO A 242 5.36 21.08 8.70
CA PRO A 242 4.35 20.51 7.81
C PRO A 242 2.92 20.59 8.39
N TYR A 243 2.78 20.28 9.68
CA TYR A 243 1.50 20.33 10.38
C TYR A 243 0.96 21.76 10.47
N LEU A 244 1.81 22.72 10.89
CA LEU A 244 1.43 24.12 11.03
C LEU A 244 0.96 24.70 9.68
N ALA A 245 1.69 24.42 8.61
CA ALA A 245 1.33 24.88 7.27
C ALA A 245 -0.01 24.31 6.81
N THR A 246 -0.17 23.00 6.93
CA THR A 246 -1.43 22.31 6.57
C THR A 246 -2.60 22.86 7.38
N ARG A 247 -2.43 23.07 8.69
CA ARG A 247 -3.48 23.59 9.56
C ARG A 247 -3.90 25.02 9.19
N CYS A 248 -2.96 25.87 8.79
CA CYS A 248 -3.23 27.22 8.29
C CYS A 248 -4.06 27.18 6.99
N LEU A 249 -3.70 26.33 6.04
CA LEU A 249 -4.46 26.15 4.80
C LEU A 249 -5.88 25.64 5.07
N LEU A 250 -6.03 24.65 5.97
CA LEU A 250 -7.34 24.14 6.37
C LEU A 250 -8.19 25.19 7.09
N GLN A 251 -7.56 26.06 7.91
CA GLN A 251 -8.26 27.17 8.55
C GLN A 251 -8.77 28.18 7.52
N LEU A 252 -7.92 28.56 6.57
CA LEU A 252 -8.29 29.46 5.47
C LEU A 252 -9.47 28.89 4.67
N ALA A 253 -9.41 27.60 4.33
CA ALA A 253 -10.50 26.92 3.62
C ALA A 253 -11.80 26.88 4.42
N HIS A 254 -11.74 26.76 5.75
CA HIS A 254 -12.91 26.80 6.63
C HIS A 254 -13.56 28.19 6.65
N GLU A 255 -12.76 29.25 6.80
CA GLU A 255 -13.23 30.64 6.84
C GLU A 255 -13.77 31.09 5.47
N GLY A 256 -13.13 30.65 4.39
CA GLY A 256 -13.52 30.96 3.02
C GLY A 256 -14.71 30.17 2.48
N LYS A 257 -15.20 29.15 3.20
CA LYS A 257 -16.17 28.16 2.70
C LYS A 257 -17.42 28.76 2.06
N ASN A 258 -17.97 29.82 2.64
CA ASN A 258 -19.20 30.45 2.15
C ASN A 258 -18.94 31.31 0.89
N LYS A 259 -17.76 31.90 0.78
CA LYS A 259 -17.38 32.81 -0.31
C LYS A 259 -16.74 32.07 -1.49
N TYR A 260 -16.04 30.97 -1.22
CA TYR A 260 -15.26 30.18 -2.18
C TYR A 260 -15.59 28.69 -2.09
N PRO A 261 -16.87 28.29 -2.32
CA PRO A 261 -17.33 26.92 -2.12
C PRO A 261 -16.63 25.87 -2.98
N LEU A 262 -16.09 26.25 -4.15
CA LEU A 262 -15.37 25.33 -5.03
C LEU A 262 -13.88 25.22 -4.70
N ALA A 263 -13.28 26.24 -4.07
CA ALA A 263 -11.87 26.22 -3.69
C ALA A 263 -11.62 25.49 -2.37
N THR A 264 -12.56 25.58 -1.42
CA THR A 264 -12.42 24.93 -0.11
C THR A 264 -12.18 23.41 -0.21
N PRO A 265 -12.93 22.64 -1.03
CA PRO A 265 -12.65 21.22 -1.24
C PRO A 265 -11.27 20.97 -1.86
N VAL A 266 -10.79 21.87 -2.74
CA VAL A 266 -9.46 21.74 -3.33
C VAL A 266 -8.39 21.80 -2.24
N ILE A 267 -8.44 22.80 -1.35
CA ILE A 267 -7.47 22.90 -0.24
C ILE A 267 -7.57 21.72 0.73
N GLN A 268 -8.78 21.22 0.99
CA GLN A 268 -9.01 20.15 1.96
C GLN A 268 -8.59 18.77 1.44
N ASN A 269 -8.82 18.52 0.16
CA ASN A 269 -8.79 17.17 -0.42
C ASN A 269 -7.80 17.01 -1.57
N SER A 270 -7.26 18.11 -2.09
CA SER A 270 -6.47 18.20 -3.33
C SER A 270 -5.15 18.98 -3.16
N THR A 271 -4.70 19.19 -1.92
CA THR A 271 -3.44 19.88 -1.59
C THR A 271 -2.53 19.01 -0.71
N TYR A 272 -1.26 18.90 -1.09
CA TYR A 272 -0.17 18.33 -0.28
C TYR A 272 0.89 19.38 -0.05
N MET A 273 1.03 19.87 1.18
CA MET A 273 1.99 20.95 1.48
C MET A 273 1.76 22.14 0.53
N ASP A 274 2.75 22.45 -0.30
CA ASP A 274 2.77 23.48 -1.33
C ASP A 274 2.14 23.04 -2.66
N ASP A 275 2.05 21.74 -2.95
CA ASP A 275 1.51 21.21 -4.20
C ASP A 275 -0.03 21.14 -4.18
N ILE A 276 -0.68 21.64 -5.23
CA ILE A 276 -2.12 21.55 -5.46
C ILE A 276 -2.39 20.82 -6.77
N LEU A 277 -3.09 19.68 -6.72
CA LEU A 277 -3.48 18.89 -7.89
C LEU A 277 -5.00 18.70 -7.95
N SER A 278 -5.66 19.34 -8.89
CA SER A 278 -7.13 19.28 -8.96
C SER A 278 -7.66 19.41 -10.39
N GLY A 279 -8.97 19.49 -10.53
CA GLY A 279 -9.63 19.55 -11.82
C GLY A 279 -11.14 19.42 -11.70
N ALA A 280 -11.79 19.39 -12.86
CA ALA A 280 -13.21 19.09 -13.03
C ALA A 280 -13.45 18.37 -14.36
N ASP A 281 -14.71 18.00 -14.62
CA ASP A 281 -15.08 17.28 -15.84
C ASP A 281 -15.29 18.21 -17.05
N ASP A 282 -15.38 19.52 -16.79
CA ASP A 282 -15.55 20.55 -17.80
C ASP A 282 -14.67 21.80 -17.54
N ILE A 283 -14.47 22.56 -18.61
CA ILE A 283 -13.59 23.74 -18.60
C ILE A 283 -14.18 24.91 -17.82
N THR A 284 -15.51 25.06 -17.81
CA THR A 284 -16.20 26.17 -17.14
C THR A 284 -16.07 26.04 -15.64
N THR A 285 -16.36 24.84 -15.10
CA THR A 285 -16.17 24.53 -13.68
C THR A 285 -14.71 24.65 -13.27
N SER A 286 -13.77 24.16 -14.10
CA SER A 286 -12.34 24.27 -13.83
C SER A 286 -11.85 25.72 -13.74
N LYS A 287 -12.33 26.61 -14.63
CA LYS A 287 -12.02 28.04 -14.58
C LYS A 287 -12.57 28.71 -13.33
N GLU A 288 -13.81 28.40 -12.97
CA GLU A 288 -14.42 28.96 -11.76
C GLU A 288 -13.73 28.45 -10.49
N MET A 289 -13.34 27.17 -10.45
CA MET A 289 -12.50 26.60 -9.40
C MET A 289 -11.17 27.34 -9.27
N GLN A 290 -10.45 27.55 -10.38
CA GLN A 290 -9.19 28.29 -10.40
C GLN A 290 -9.37 29.72 -9.88
N ARG A 291 -10.41 30.42 -10.34
CA ARG A 291 -10.71 31.80 -9.91
C ARG A 291 -10.97 31.87 -8.40
N GLN A 292 -11.80 30.97 -7.88
CA GLN A 292 -12.09 30.91 -6.45
C GLN A 292 -10.85 30.53 -5.64
N LEU A 293 -10.01 29.63 -6.15
CA LEU A 293 -8.79 29.20 -5.49
C LEU A 293 -7.78 30.34 -5.38
N ILE A 294 -7.55 31.08 -6.47
CA ILE A 294 -6.71 32.29 -6.45
C ILE A 294 -7.27 33.32 -5.48
N GLY A 295 -8.60 33.53 -5.47
CA GLY A 295 -9.26 34.47 -4.56
C GLY A 295 -9.09 34.09 -3.08
N LEU A 296 -9.36 32.83 -2.74
CA LEU A 296 -9.21 32.29 -1.39
C LEU A 296 -7.76 32.39 -0.90
N MET A 297 -6.80 31.95 -1.72
CA MET A 297 -5.39 31.96 -1.36
C MET A 297 -4.86 33.38 -1.18
N LYS A 298 -5.31 34.32 -2.00
CA LYS A 298 -4.99 35.75 -1.86
C LYS A 298 -5.47 36.35 -0.53
N GLU A 299 -6.63 35.94 -0.01
CA GLU A 299 -7.10 36.38 1.32
C GLU A 299 -6.21 35.87 2.45
N GLY A 300 -5.64 34.68 2.30
CA GLY A 300 -4.62 34.13 3.20
C GLY A 300 -3.20 34.63 2.94
N CYS A 301 -3.02 35.61 2.04
CA CYS A 301 -1.73 36.09 1.57
C CYS A 301 -0.84 35.01 0.94
N PHE A 302 -1.41 33.89 0.48
CA PHE A 302 -0.70 32.81 -0.20
C PHE A 302 -0.65 33.06 -1.71
N HIS A 303 0.55 33.22 -2.26
CA HIS A 303 0.75 33.37 -3.71
C HIS A 303 0.84 32.02 -4.43
N LEU A 304 -0.06 31.78 -5.38
CA LEU A 304 -0.05 30.61 -6.26
C LEU A 304 0.74 30.88 -7.53
N TYR A 305 1.62 29.96 -7.90
CA TYR A 305 2.47 30.03 -9.09
C TYR A 305 2.63 28.63 -9.69
N LYS A 306 3.50 28.51 -10.70
CA LYS A 306 3.76 27.27 -11.45
C LYS A 306 2.49 26.57 -11.95
N TRP A 307 1.55 27.35 -12.49
CA TRP A 307 0.33 26.80 -13.06
C TRP A 307 0.64 25.95 -14.28
N SER A 308 0.05 24.75 -14.28
CA SER A 308 0.06 23.83 -15.41
C SER A 308 -1.34 23.22 -15.57
N ALA A 309 -1.78 22.96 -16.80
CA ALA A 309 -3.08 22.35 -17.06
C ALA A 309 -3.07 21.58 -18.37
N ASN A 310 -3.93 20.56 -18.51
CA ASN A 310 -4.12 19.87 -19.79
C ASN A 310 -5.01 20.64 -20.78
N SER A 311 -5.52 21.81 -20.40
CA SER A 311 -6.29 22.71 -21.26
C SER A 311 -5.61 24.06 -21.36
N GLU A 312 -5.28 24.48 -22.59
CA GLU A 312 -4.73 25.81 -22.87
C GLU A 312 -5.70 26.92 -22.42
N GLU A 313 -6.99 26.67 -22.55
CA GLU A 313 -8.03 27.63 -22.19
C GLU A 313 -8.01 27.98 -20.70
N LEU A 314 -7.58 27.06 -19.84
CA LEU A 314 -7.47 27.26 -18.38
C LEU A 314 -6.22 28.08 -18.00
N LEU A 315 -5.21 28.16 -18.88
CA LEU A 315 -4.00 28.95 -18.64
C LEU A 315 -4.06 30.34 -19.28
N LYS A 316 -5.06 30.65 -20.11
CA LYS A 316 -5.14 31.95 -20.82
C LYS A 316 -5.05 33.15 -19.88
N ASP A 317 -5.76 33.09 -18.76
CA ASP A 317 -5.87 34.20 -17.81
C ASP A 317 -4.77 34.21 -16.72
N VAL A 318 -3.87 33.22 -16.73
CA VAL A 318 -2.73 33.16 -15.80
C VAL A 318 -1.59 34.04 -16.35
N PRO A 319 -0.95 34.90 -15.54
CA PRO A 319 0.24 35.63 -15.95
C PRO A 319 1.38 34.68 -16.33
N THR A 320 2.15 35.01 -17.39
CA THR A 320 3.24 34.14 -17.90
C THR A 320 4.26 33.77 -16.83
N GLU A 321 4.62 34.70 -15.95
CA GLU A 321 5.54 34.50 -14.81
C GLU A 321 5.04 33.48 -13.77
N ASN A 322 3.74 33.22 -13.73
CA ASN A 322 3.13 32.25 -12.83
C ASN A 322 2.81 30.93 -13.54
N LYS A 323 3.15 30.76 -14.82
CA LYS A 323 3.01 29.48 -15.55
C LYS A 323 4.29 28.67 -15.41
N GLU A 324 4.13 27.37 -15.15
CA GLU A 324 5.25 26.41 -15.26
C GLU A 324 5.28 25.74 -16.63
N PHE A 325 4.12 25.65 -17.29
CA PHE A 325 3.99 25.10 -18.63
C PHE A 325 3.50 26.14 -19.62
N LEU A 326 4.23 26.29 -20.72
CA LEU A 326 3.80 27.11 -21.85
C LEU A 326 3.44 26.21 -23.03
N PHE A 327 2.18 26.28 -23.46
CA PHE A 327 1.68 25.55 -24.62
C PHE A 327 2.41 25.87 -25.94
N ASN A 328 3.37 26.80 -25.99
CA ASN A 328 4.10 27.14 -27.20
C ASN A 328 5.52 26.57 -27.26
N GLU A 329 6.00 25.93 -26.19
CA GLU A 329 7.35 25.33 -26.15
C GLU A 329 7.28 23.81 -26.34
N ASN A 330 8.22 23.26 -27.12
CA ASN A 330 8.23 21.84 -27.41
C ASN A 330 8.70 21.04 -26.18
N ASP A 331 7.85 20.11 -25.74
CA ASP A 331 8.22 18.97 -24.90
C ASP A 331 8.49 19.26 -23.40
N GLU A 332 7.91 20.34 -22.86
CA GLU A 332 8.00 20.66 -21.43
C GLU A 332 7.27 19.61 -20.56
N LEU A 333 8.01 19.05 -19.61
CA LEU A 333 7.51 18.14 -18.60
C LEU A 333 7.40 18.86 -17.27
N VAL A 334 6.22 18.78 -16.68
CA VAL A 334 5.96 19.31 -15.35
C VAL A 334 6.25 18.21 -14.35
N LYS A 335 7.04 18.50 -13.31
CA LYS A 335 7.18 17.58 -12.18
C LYS A 335 6.02 17.82 -11.24
N THR A 336 5.24 16.80 -10.99
CA THR A 336 3.99 16.89 -10.25
C THR A 336 3.96 15.72 -9.27
N LEU A 337 4.11 15.98 -7.97
CA LEU A 337 4.16 14.94 -6.93
C LEU A 337 5.14 13.80 -7.28
N GLY A 338 6.36 14.13 -7.71
CA GLY A 338 7.39 13.13 -8.04
C GLY A 338 7.13 12.32 -9.33
N LEU A 339 5.97 12.49 -9.98
CA LEU A 339 5.70 12.01 -11.33
C LEU A 339 6.01 13.11 -12.35
N SER A 340 6.27 12.70 -13.58
CA SER A 340 6.50 13.61 -14.69
C SER A 340 5.25 13.64 -15.57
N TRP A 341 4.55 14.77 -15.61
CA TRP A 341 3.32 14.94 -16.38
C TRP A 341 3.56 15.80 -17.62
N ARG A 342 3.02 15.36 -18.76
CA ARG A 342 2.91 16.16 -19.99
C ARG A 342 1.49 16.70 -20.10
N PRO A 343 1.26 17.99 -19.82
CA PRO A 343 -0.10 18.52 -19.78
C PRO A 343 -0.79 18.45 -21.16
N ARG A 344 -0.09 18.80 -22.24
CA ARG A 344 -0.67 18.79 -23.60
C ARG A 344 -1.13 17.41 -24.07
N GLU A 345 -0.35 16.37 -23.83
CA GLU A 345 -0.70 14.98 -24.22
C GLU A 345 -1.59 14.30 -23.15
N ASP A 346 -1.67 14.91 -21.98
CA ASP A 346 -2.30 14.39 -20.78
C ASP A 346 -1.81 13.00 -20.34
N THR A 347 -0.49 12.82 -20.37
CA THR A 347 0.18 11.55 -20.04
C THR A 347 1.22 11.73 -18.96
N PHE A 348 1.30 10.78 -18.04
CA PHE A 348 2.46 10.56 -17.20
C PHE A 348 3.59 9.89 -17.99
N MET A 349 4.81 10.29 -17.64
CA MET A 349 6.05 9.77 -18.16
C MET A 349 7.01 9.48 -17.01
N TYR A 350 7.89 8.51 -17.23
CA TYR A 350 8.93 8.17 -16.27
C TYR A 350 10.29 8.42 -16.91
N ARG A 351 11.04 9.37 -16.34
CA ARG A 351 12.41 9.65 -16.75
C ARG A 351 13.35 9.31 -15.62
N MET A 352 14.30 8.43 -15.92
CA MET A 352 15.46 8.19 -15.07
C MET A 352 16.70 8.81 -15.70
N ASN A 353 17.54 9.44 -14.87
CA ASN A 353 18.85 9.86 -15.32
C ASN A 353 19.79 8.63 -15.37
N LEU A 354 19.94 8.07 -16.57
CA LEU A 354 20.74 6.87 -16.81
C LEU A 354 22.25 7.18 -16.94
N GLN A 355 22.65 8.46 -16.85
CA GLN A 355 24.07 8.83 -16.77
C GLN A 355 24.65 8.62 -15.36
N GLU A 356 23.80 8.39 -14.36
CA GLU A 356 24.20 8.14 -12.97
C GLU A 356 24.35 6.65 -12.64
N VAL A 357 24.58 5.80 -13.65
CA VAL A 357 24.85 4.39 -13.42
C VAL A 357 26.18 4.27 -12.66
N PRO A 358 26.19 3.59 -11.49
CA PRO A 358 27.41 3.48 -10.71
C PRO A 358 28.51 2.76 -11.49
N VAL A 359 29.70 3.34 -11.54
CA VAL A 359 30.90 2.68 -12.09
C VAL A 359 31.21 1.41 -11.29
N THR A 360 31.03 1.51 -9.97
CA THR A 360 31.21 0.40 -9.04
C THR A 360 29.85 0.00 -8.47
N ILE A 361 29.45 -1.24 -8.73
CA ILE A 361 28.17 -1.77 -8.29
C ILE A 361 28.35 -2.49 -6.95
N THR A 362 27.85 -1.86 -5.89
CA THR A 362 27.81 -2.36 -4.53
C THR A 362 26.35 -2.48 -4.09
N LYS A 363 26.11 -3.11 -2.93
CA LYS A 363 24.76 -3.15 -2.34
C LYS A 363 24.19 -1.74 -2.16
N ARG A 364 25.01 -0.79 -1.68
CA ARG A 364 24.61 0.61 -1.47
C ARG A 364 24.25 1.29 -2.79
N THR A 365 25.10 1.19 -3.80
CA THR A 365 24.89 1.92 -5.07
C THR A 365 23.72 1.33 -5.85
N ALA A 366 23.53 0.00 -5.84
CA ALA A 366 22.38 -0.65 -6.45
C ALA A 366 21.05 -0.23 -5.79
N LEU A 367 20.98 -0.26 -4.45
CA LEU A 367 19.78 0.16 -3.72
C LEU A 367 19.46 1.64 -3.94
N SER A 368 20.48 2.50 -3.86
CA SER A 368 20.33 3.94 -4.11
C SER A 368 19.80 4.21 -5.52
N PHE A 369 20.35 3.54 -6.54
CA PHE A 369 19.89 3.68 -7.91
C PHE A 369 18.45 3.20 -8.11
N ILE A 370 18.10 2.02 -7.59
CA ILE A 370 16.73 1.48 -7.70
C ILE A 370 15.71 2.37 -6.99
N SER A 371 16.10 2.98 -5.86
CA SER A 371 15.22 3.87 -5.09
C SER A 371 14.88 5.18 -5.82
N LYS A 372 15.63 5.54 -6.87
CA LYS A 372 15.32 6.70 -7.73
C LYS A 372 14.08 6.45 -8.62
N LEU A 373 13.71 5.18 -8.86
CA LEU A 373 12.49 4.86 -9.60
C LEU A 373 11.28 5.01 -8.67
N TYR A 374 10.76 6.24 -8.61
CA TYR A 374 9.60 6.60 -7.83
C TYR A 374 8.30 6.27 -8.58
N ASP A 375 7.44 5.46 -7.97
CA ASP A 375 6.16 5.01 -8.57
C ASP A 375 5.07 4.89 -7.50
N PRO A 376 4.54 6.03 -7.04
CA PRO A 376 3.57 6.10 -5.95
C PRO A 376 2.23 5.44 -6.33
N LEU A 377 1.78 5.60 -7.58
CA LEU A 377 0.58 4.98 -8.14
C LEU A 377 0.72 3.47 -8.40
N GLY A 378 1.95 2.95 -8.46
CA GLY A 378 2.19 1.57 -8.80
C GLY A 378 1.88 1.25 -10.26
N LEU A 379 2.24 2.12 -11.20
CA LEU A 379 2.05 1.88 -12.64
C LEU A 379 3.21 1.11 -13.27
N LEU A 380 4.36 1.06 -12.60
CA LEU A 380 5.58 0.38 -13.03
C LEU A 380 5.88 -0.87 -12.20
N GLN A 381 4.90 -1.43 -11.50
CA GLN A 381 5.12 -2.58 -10.62
C GLN A 381 5.83 -3.78 -11.29
N PRO A 382 5.58 -4.15 -12.56
CA PRO A 382 6.33 -5.22 -13.23
C PRO A 382 7.84 -4.96 -13.34
N ILE A 383 8.25 -3.70 -13.38
CA ILE A 383 9.65 -3.28 -13.44
C ILE A 383 10.24 -3.23 -12.03
N ILE A 384 9.49 -2.63 -11.09
CA ILE A 384 9.91 -2.47 -9.70
C ILE A 384 10.04 -3.81 -8.98
N ILE A 385 9.17 -4.79 -9.27
CA ILE A 385 9.24 -6.10 -8.61
C ILE A 385 10.53 -6.84 -8.98
N LYS A 386 10.99 -6.74 -10.23
CA LYS A 386 12.30 -7.29 -10.66
C LYS A 386 13.44 -6.67 -9.85
N ALA A 387 13.41 -5.36 -9.65
CA ALA A 387 14.38 -4.64 -8.85
C ALA A 387 14.36 -5.09 -7.38
N LYS A 388 13.17 -5.20 -6.78
CA LYS A 388 13.01 -5.69 -5.40
C LYS A 388 13.52 -7.12 -5.21
N MET A 389 13.26 -8.01 -6.19
CA MET A 389 13.78 -9.37 -6.18
C MET A 389 15.31 -9.41 -6.29
N MET A 390 15.89 -8.57 -7.16
CA MET A 390 17.35 -8.44 -7.28
C MET A 390 17.98 -7.96 -5.97
N ILE A 391 17.38 -6.95 -5.33
CA ILE A 391 17.81 -6.48 -4.01
C ILE A 391 17.72 -7.61 -2.98
N GLN A 392 16.61 -8.36 -2.92
CA GLN A 392 16.48 -9.52 -2.03
C GLN A 392 17.61 -10.54 -2.24
N LYS A 393 17.96 -10.86 -3.50
CA LYS A 393 19.10 -11.75 -3.81
C LYS A 393 20.42 -11.19 -3.32
N ILE A 394 20.69 -9.91 -3.54
CA ILE A 394 21.91 -9.23 -3.06
C ILE A 394 22.02 -9.29 -1.52
N TRP A 395 20.88 -9.18 -0.81
CA TRP A 395 20.87 -9.34 0.65
C TRP A 395 21.22 -10.76 1.10
N LEU A 396 20.76 -11.78 0.39
CA LEU A 396 21.06 -13.19 0.68
C LEU A 396 22.55 -13.54 0.53
N LEU A 397 23.32 -12.77 -0.25
CA LEU A 397 24.76 -12.95 -0.40
C LEU A 397 25.56 -12.63 0.87
N LYS A 398 24.95 -11.96 1.87
CA LYS A 398 25.59 -11.58 3.15
C LYS A 398 26.92 -10.80 2.99
N ILE A 399 27.05 -10.03 1.92
CA ILE A 399 28.19 -9.13 1.66
C ILE A 399 28.01 -7.77 2.35
N ASP A 400 29.10 -7.03 2.55
CA ASP A 400 29.07 -5.68 3.10
C ASP A 400 28.50 -4.63 2.13
N TRP A 401 28.11 -3.47 2.66
CA TRP A 401 27.42 -2.40 1.91
C TRP A 401 28.21 -1.86 0.72
N ASP A 402 29.51 -1.69 0.92
CA ASP A 402 30.43 -1.03 -0.03
C ASP A 402 31.36 -2.04 -0.72
N GLN A 403 31.11 -3.34 -0.50
CA GLN A 403 31.77 -4.42 -1.23
C GLN A 403 31.17 -4.58 -2.63
N ASN A 404 32.03 -4.85 -3.61
CA ASN A 404 31.61 -5.14 -4.98
C ASN A 404 30.71 -6.38 -5.04
N LEU A 405 29.64 -6.28 -5.84
CA LEU A 405 28.78 -7.42 -6.12
C LEU A 405 29.55 -8.49 -6.92
N PRO A 406 29.18 -9.78 -6.79
CA PRO A 406 29.67 -10.82 -7.67
C PRO A 406 29.35 -10.51 -9.13
N ARG A 407 30.23 -10.95 -10.04
CA ARG A 407 30.13 -10.67 -11.49
C ARG A 407 28.74 -10.95 -12.07
N GLN A 408 28.12 -12.06 -11.68
CA GLN A 408 26.78 -12.43 -12.16
C GLN A 408 25.71 -11.40 -11.78
N GLU A 409 25.76 -10.85 -10.56
CA GLU A 409 24.79 -9.84 -10.12
C GLU A 409 25.07 -8.46 -10.73
N ILE A 410 26.34 -8.15 -11.00
CA ILE A 410 26.73 -6.97 -11.80
C ILE A 410 26.09 -7.03 -13.18
N GLU A 411 26.24 -8.16 -13.89
CA GLU A 411 25.68 -8.36 -15.23
C GLU A 411 24.14 -8.29 -15.22
N ASN A 412 23.49 -8.87 -14.21
CA ASN A 412 22.04 -8.79 -14.05
C ASN A 412 21.56 -7.34 -13.80
N PHE A 413 22.25 -6.59 -12.94
CA PHE A 413 21.93 -5.21 -12.66
C PHE A 413 22.11 -4.33 -13.91
N GLN A 414 23.22 -4.49 -14.63
CA GLN A 414 23.48 -3.75 -15.87
C GLN A 414 22.43 -4.04 -16.94
N ARG A 415 21.99 -5.30 -17.08
CA ARG A 415 20.89 -5.66 -17.99
C ARG A 415 19.58 -4.96 -17.61
N TYR A 416 19.23 -5.00 -16.33
CA TYR A 416 18.05 -4.30 -15.82
C TYR A 416 18.11 -2.80 -16.12
N VAL A 417 19.25 -2.15 -15.85
CA VAL A 417 19.47 -0.74 -16.16
C VAL A 417 19.36 -0.44 -17.67
N ALA A 418 19.88 -1.32 -18.52
CA ALA A 418 19.77 -1.17 -19.97
C ALA A 418 18.29 -1.18 -20.41
N GLU A 419 17.47 -2.09 -19.87
CA GLU A 419 16.03 -2.16 -20.15
C GLU A 419 15.27 -0.90 -19.71
N LEU A 420 15.69 -0.24 -18.62
CA LEU A 420 15.06 1.00 -18.14
C LEU A 420 15.13 2.16 -19.12
N HIS A 421 16.02 2.13 -20.12
CA HIS A 421 16.07 3.17 -21.16
C HIS A 421 14.76 3.26 -21.96
N GLN A 422 13.99 2.17 -22.04
CA GLN A 422 12.71 2.11 -22.74
C GLN A 422 11.59 2.84 -21.98
N LEU A 423 11.77 3.14 -20.68
CA LEU A 423 10.77 3.87 -19.90
C LEU A 423 10.50 5.27 -20.43
N LYS A 424 11.48 5.89 -21.10
CA LYS A 424 11.33 7.24 -21.67
C LYS A 424 10.22 7.29 -22.74
N ASP A 425 9.93 6.15 -23.37
CA ASP A 425 8.95 6.03 -24.45
C ASP A 425 7.57 5.57 -23.91
N LEU A 426 7.51 5.14 -22.63
CA LEU A 426 6.27 4.75 -21.97
C LEU A 426 5.44 5.98 -21.62
N LYS A 427 4.28 6.10 -22.28
CA LYS A 427 3.27 7.13 -22.00
C LYS A 427 2.06 6.49 -21.35
N ILE A 428 1.70 6.94 -20.15
CA ILE A 428 0.53 6.44 -19.42
C ILE A 428 -0.51 7.55 -19.34
N PRO A 429 -1.74 7.38 -19.85
CA PRO A 429 -2.79 8.39 -19.71
C PRO A 429 -3.03 8.75 -18.23
N ARG A 430 -3.03 10.06 -17.92
CA ARG A 430 -3.33 10.55 -16.57
C ARG A 430 -4.78 10.22 -16.24
N CYS A 431 -5.70 10.75 -17.05
CA CYS A 431 -7.13 10.62 -16.81
C CYS A 431 -7.52 9.14 -16.78
N ILE A 432 -8.39 8.69 -15.88
CA ILE A 432 -8.86 7.29 -15.84
C ILE A 432 -10.28 7.12 -16.36
N LEU A 433 -10.98 8.24 -16.57
CA LEU A 433 -12.38 8.28 -17.01
C LEU A 433 -12.47 8.81 -18.45
N LEU A 434 -13.53 8.39 -19.12
CA LEU A 434 -14.02 9.05 -20.32
C LEU A 434 -14.77 10.31 -19.94
N LYS A 435 -14.75 11.28 -20.84
CA LYS A 435 -15.64 12.43 -20.73
C LYS A 435 -17.10 11.97 -20.83
N ASP A 436 -17.95 12.53 -19.98
CA ASP A 436 -19.39 12.23 -19.92
C ASP A 436 -19.67 10.73 -19.68
N SER A 437 -18.84 10.09 -18.84
CA SER A 437 -19.01 8.68 -18.47
C SER A 437 -20.37 8.48 -17.78
N VAL A 438 -21.14 7.50 -18.27
CA VAL A 438 -22.45 7.12 -17.72
C VAL A 438 -22.38 5.89 -16.83
N ALA A 439 -21.32 5.09 -16.98
CA ALA A 439 -21.05 3.92 -16.15
C ALA A 439 -19.55 3.81 -15.83
N VAL A 440 -19.25 3.50 -14.58
CA VAL A 440 -17.90 3.36 -14.04
C VAL A 440 -17.81 2.09 -13.19
N GLN A 441 -16.99 1.15 -13.63
CA GLN A 441 -16.75 -0.12 -12.97
C GLN A 441 -15.31 -0.21 -12.47
N LEU A 442 -15.12 -0.66 -11.24
CA LEU A 442 -13.81 -1.01 -10.69
C LEU A 442 -13.59 -2.52 -10.83
N THR A 443 -12.49 -2.90 -11.48
CA THR A 443 -12.11 -4.30 -11.64
C THR A 443 -10.73 -4.56 -11.08
N GLY A 444 -10.63 -5.54 -10.19
CA GLY A 444 -9.39 -5.92 -9.54
C GLY A 444 -8.94 -7.33 -9.88
N PHE A 445 -7.63 -7.52 -10.05
CA PHE A 445 -7.02 -8.83 -10.25
C PHE A 445 -5.93 -9.08 -9.21
N ALA A 446 -5.88 -10.31 -8.71
CA ALA A 446 -4.85 -10.81 -7.81
C ALA A 446 -4.21 -12.06 -8.42
N ASP A 447 -2.88 -12.14 -8.31
CA ASP A 447 -2.10 -13.27 -8.82
C ASP A 447 -0.82 -13.44 -7.97
N ALA A 448 -0.31 -14.67 -7.93
CA ALA A 448 0.91 -15.00 -7.23
C ALA A 448 1.79 -16.02 -7.95
N SER A 449 3.07 -15.97 -7.57
CA SER A 449 4.08 -16.93 -7.98
C SER A 449 4.94 -17.29 -6.78
N ALA A 450 5.83 -18.27 -6.96
CA ALA A 450 6.83 -18.62 -5.95
C ALA A 450 7.79 -17.45 -5.60
N GLN A 451 7.88 -16.43 -6.47
CA GLN A 451 8.86 -15.35 -6.34
C GLN A 451 8.24 -14.04 -5.85
N ALA A 452 6.98 -13.78 -6.21
CA ALA A 452 6.28 -12.54 -5.89
C ALA A 452 4.77 -12.73 -6.00
N TYR A 453 4.02 -11.86 -5.34
CA TYR A 453 2.57 -11.77 -5.47
C TYR A 453 2.15 -10.31 -5.63
N GLY A 454 1.02 -10.09 -6.28
CA GLY A 454 0.58 -8.76 -6.65
C GLY A 454 -0.92 -8.62 -6.80
N ALA A 455 -1.35 -7.37 -6.83
CA ALA A 455 -2.72 -6.99 -7.11
C ALA A 455 -2.74 -5.72 -7.96
N CYS A 456 -3.67 -5.63 -8.90
CA CYS A 456 -3.91 -4.44 -9.71
C CYS A 456 -5.39 -4.09 -9.77
N LEU A 457 -5.68 -2.81 -9.91
CA LEU A 457 -7.02 -2.25 -10.07
C LEU A 457 -7.10 -1.51 -11.39
N TYR A 458 -8.13 -1.80 -12.17
CA TYR A 458 -8.49 -1.14 -13.40
C TYR A 458 -9.84 -0.44 -13.24
N VAL A 459 -9.96 0.73 -13.86
CA VAL A 459 -11.24 1.41 -14.01
C VAL A 459 -11.69 1.22 -15.44
N LYS A 460 -12.91 0.72 -15.61
CA LYS A 460 -13.63 0.67 -16.86
C LYS A 460 -14.65 1.80 -16.84
N SER A 461 -14.57 2.71 -17.79
CA SER A 461 -15.53 3.78 -17.99
C SER A 461 -16.21 3.64 -19.35
N GLU A 462 -17.49 3.95 -19.41
CA GLU A 462 -18.30 3.89 -20.62
C GLU A 462 -19.05 5.20 -20.80
N ASN A 463 -19.05 5.71 -22.04
CA ASN A 463 -19.94 6.77 -22.47
C ASN A 463 -20.78 6.26 -23.65
N ALA A 464 -21.58 7.14 -24.27
CA ALA A 464 -22.46 6.75 -25.37
C ALA A 464 -21.74 6.18 -26.61
N ASN A 465 -20.44 6.45 -26.78
CA ASN A 465 -19.70 6.16 -28.00
C ASN A 465 -18.59 5.13 -27.82
N GLU A 466 -17.97 5.07 -26.64
CA GLU A 466 -16.78 4.26 -26.40
C GLU A 466 -16.70 3.71 -24.97
N THR A 467 -15.90 2.64 -24.84
CA THR A 467 -15.54 2.01 -23.58
C THR A 467 -14.03 2.09 -23.42
N GLN A 468 -13.57 2.49 -22.24
CA GLN A 468 -12.15 2.60 -21.93
C GLN A 468 -11.82 1.89 -20.63
N ILE A 469 -10.71 1.16 -20.65
CA ILE A 469 -10.15 0.50 -19.47
C ILE A 469 -8.75 1.08 -19.21
N ARG A 470 -8.51 1.59 -18.00
CA ARG A 470 -7.23 2.16 -17.59
C ARG A 470 -6.78 1.60 -16.24
N LEU A 471 -5.47 1.38 -16.09
CA LEU A 471 -4.87 0.94 -14.83
C LEU A 471 -4.94 2.10 -13.81
N LEU A 472 -5.61 1.86 -12.70
CA LEU A 472 -5.74 2.82 -11.60
C LEU A 472 -4.54 2.77 -10.67
N CYS A 473 -4.20 1.57 -10.19
CA CYS A 473 -3.00 1.35 -9.39
C CYS A 473 -2.68 -0.13 -9.33
N SER A 474 -1.44 -0.43 -8.97
CA SER A 474 -1.10 -1.80 -8.59
C SER A 474 -0.09 -1.84 -7.45
N LYS A 475 -0.01 -3.00 -6.79
CA LYS A 475 0.89 -3.23 -5.68
C LYS A 475 1.47 -4.62 -5.77
N THR A 476 2.78 -4.71 -5.59
CA THR A 476 3.50 -5.99 -5.58
C THR A 476 4.31 -6.15 -4.31
N ARG A 477 4.52 -7.41 -3.93
CA ARG A 477 5.38 -7.83 -2.83
C ARG A 477 6.23 -9.01 -3.28
N VAL A 478 7.51 -8.97 -2.93
CA VAL A 478 8.40 -10.12 -3.10
C VAL A 478 7.95 -11.20 -2.14
N ALA A 479 7.97 -12.45 -2.59
CA ALA A 479 7.66 -13.59 -1.75
C ALA A 479 8.62 -13.63 -0.53
N PRO A 480 8.10 -13.81 0.69
CA PRO A 480 8.91 -14.15 1.85
C PRO A 480 9.89 -15.28 1.57
N LEU A 481 11.07 -15.21 2.20
CA LEU A 481 12.07 -16.29 2.13
C LEU A 481 11.59 -17.60 2.76
N LYS A 482 10.61 -17.50 3.68
CA LYS A 482 9.96 -18.69 4.25
C LYS A 482 9.14 -19.36 3.16
N THR A 483 9.41 -20.64 2.93
CA THR A 483 8.71 -21.47 1.93
C THR A 483 7.24 -21.59 2.30
N LEU A 484 6.39 -20.84 1.59
CA LEU A 484 4.95 -20.99 1.62
C LEU A 484 4.51 -21.68 0.32
N SER A 485 3.34 -22.30 0.36
CA SER A 485 2.71 -22.89 -0.82
C SER A 485 2.18 -21.80 -1.76
N ILE A 486 2.03 -22.13 -3.05
CA ILE A 486 1.43 -21.23 -4.04
C ILE A 486 0.01 -20.78 -3.62
N PRO A 487 -0.93 -21.65 -3.19
CA PRO A 487 -2.24 -21.20 -2.72
C PRO A 487 -2.17 -20.17 -1.57
N ARG A 488 -1.21 -20.29 -0.65
CA ARG A 488 -1.02 -19.26 0.39
C ARG A 488 -0.53 -17.93 -0.19
N PHE A 489 0.34 -17.95 -1.18
CA PHE A 489 0.72 -16.72 -1.88
C PHE A 489 -0.45 -16.12 -2.66
N GLU A 490 -1.29 -16.95 -3.29
CA GLU A 490 -2.53 -16.51 -3.92
C GLU A 490 -3.48 -15.87 -2.90
N LEU A 491 -3.62 -16.46 -1.72
CA LEU A 491 -4.43 -15.91 -0.64
C LEU A 491 -3.86 -14.57 -0.13
N LEU A 492 -2.54 -14.43 -0.08
CA LEU A 492 -1.88 -13.16 0.21
C LEU A 492 -2.10 -12.12 -0.89
N ALA A 493 -2.12 -12.52 -2.16
CA ALA A 493 -2.46 -11.67 -3.30
C ALA A 493 -3.90 -11.18 -3.22
N ALA A 494 -4.86 -12.07 -2.97
CA ALA A 494 -6.27 -11.73 -2.78
C ALA A 494 -6.48 -10.80 -1.58
N THR A 495 -5.75 -11.02 -0.48
CA THR A 495 -5.75 -10.11 0.67
C THR A 495 -5.20 -8.74 0.29
N LEU A 496 -4.08 -8.71 -0.47
CA LEU A 496 -3.49 -7.47 -0.94
C LEU A 496 -4.47 -6.68 -1.82
N LEU A 497 -5.18 -7.38 -2.72
CA LEU A 497 -6.22 -6.80 -3.56
C LEU A 497 -7.37 -6.22 -2.75
N SER A 498 -7.89 -6.97 -1.77
CA SER A 498 -8.96 -6.52 -0.88
C SER A 498 -8.56 -5.25 -0.11
N LYS A 499 -7.36 -5.24 0.49
CA LYS A 499 -6.82 -4.08 1.22
C LYS A 499 -6.59 -2.89 0.30
N LEU A 500 -6.09 -3.12 -0.92
CA LEU A 500 -5.88 -2.08 -1.93
C LEU A 500 -7.22 -1.46 -2.36
N THR A 501 -8.21 -2.30 -2.67
CA THR A 501 -9.56 -1.87 -3.09
C THR A 501 -10.24 -1.03 -2.01
N SER A 502 -10.30 -1.54 -0.77
CA SER A 502 -10.92 -0.83 0.36
C SER A 502 -10.28 0.53 0.63
N LYS A 503 -8.96 0.65 0.44
CA LYS A 503 -8.24 1.91 0.57
C LYS A 503 -8.56 2.86 -0.59
N ILE A 504 -8.49 2.39 -1.82
CA ILE A 504 -8.62 3.23 -3.02
C ILE A 504 -10.04 3.77 -3.19
N VAL A 505 -11.07 2.96 -2.94
CA VAL A 505 -12.48 3.39 -3.04
C VAL A 505 -12.77 4.57 -2.11
N LYS A 506 -12.25 4.54 -0.87
CA LYS A 506 -12.40 5.66 0.08
C LYS A 506 -11.64 6.91 -0.33
N ILE A 507 -10.54 6.73 -1.05
CA ILE A 507 -9.59 7.78 -1.37
C ILE A 507 -10.00 8.54 -2.63
N ILE A 508 -10.35 7.83 -3.70
CA ILE A 508 -10.52 8.43 -5.03
C ILE A 508 -11.73 9.36 -5.13
N ASP A 509 -12.68 9.23 -4.19
CA ASP A 509 -13.89 10.04 -4.14
C ASP A 509 -14.64 9.97 -5.48
N LEU A 510 -14.87 8.74 -5.93
CA LEU A 510 -15.54 8.40 -7.17
C LEU A 510 -16.53 7.28 -6.86
N GLU A 511 -17.76 7.43 -7.37
CA GLU A 511 -18.77 6.40 -7.26
C GLU A 511 -18.52 5.32 -8.33
N PHE A 512 -18.61 4.06 -7.93
CA PHE A 512 -18.48 2.91 -8.81
C PHE A 512 -19.81 2.17 -8.82
N ASP A 513 -20.37 1.94 -10.01
CA ASP A 513 -21.61 1.18 -10.18
C ASP A 513 -21.42 -0.28 -9.76
N GLU A 514 -20.24 -0.83 -10.10
CA GLU A 514 -19.89 -2.21 -9.82
C GLU A 514 -18.42 -2.34 -9.41
N VAL A 515 -18.15 -3.24 -8.46
CA VAL A 515 -16.79 -3.61 -8.03
C VAL A 515 -16.62 -5.12 -8.15
N HIS A 516 -15.75 -5.54 -9.07
CA HIS A 516 -15.46 -6.95 -9.33
C HIS A 516 -14.02 -7.27 -8.98
N LEU A 517 -13.79 -8.28 -8.14
CA LEU A 517 -12.45 -8.71 -7.73
C LEU A 517 -12.23 -10.17 -8.13
N PHE A 518 -11.19 -10.40 -8.93
CA PHE A 518 -10.89 -11.68 -9.54
C PHE A 518 -9.60 -12.30 -8.98
N SER A 519 -9.63 -13.63 -8.85
CA SER A 519 -8.47 -14.50 -8.67
C SER A 519 -8.71 -15.75 -9.50
N ASP A 520 -7.67 -16.27 -10.14
CA ASP A 520 -7.71 -17.50 -10.92
C ASP A 520 -7.55 -18.76 -10.03
N SER A 521 -7.18 -18.58 -8.77
CA SER A 521 -7.03 -19.65 -7.78
C SER A 521 -8.37 -20.09 -7.20
N LYS A 522 -8.92 -21.18 -7.75
CA LYS A 522 -10.13 -21.84 -7.21
C LYS A 522 -10.00 -22.18 -5.73
N VAL A 523 -8.81 -22.58 -5.28
CA VAL A 523 -8.53 -22.92 -3.87
C VAL A 523 -8.77 -21.71 -2.97
N VAL A 524 -8.31 -20.53 -3.39
CA VAL A 524 -8.51 -19.28 -2.64
C VAL A 524 -9.98 -18.87 -2.64
N LEU A 525 -10.67 -18.96 -3.78
CA LEU A 525 -12.10 -18.66 -3.86
C LEU A 525 -12.92 -19.57 -2.93
N GLU A 526 -12.58 -20.86 -2.86
CA GLU A 526 -13.21 -21.80 -1.92
C GLU A 526 -12.86 -21.47 -0.46
N TRP A 527 -11.61 -21.14 -0.15
CA TRP A 527 -11.22 -20.69 1.20
C TRP A 527 -12.00 -19.48 1.68
N ILE A 528 -12.23 -18.50 0.81
CA ILE A 528 -12.98 -17.29 1.13
C ILE A 528 -14.46 -17.61 1.42
N GLN A 529 -15.01 -18.67 0.82
CA GLN A 529 -16.40 -19.09 1.02
C GLN A 529 -16.60 -19.99 2.26
N ILE A 530 -15.54 -20.63 2.76
CA ILE A 530 -15.60 -21.51 3.93
C ILE A 530 -15.74 -20.68 5.22
N GLN A 531 -16.52 -21.19 6.19
CA GLN A 531 -16.68 -20.55 7.50
C GLN A 531 -15.35 -20.51 8.26
N LEU A 532 -14.96 -19.32 8.74
CA LEU A 532 -13.65 -19.04 9.35
C LEU A 532 -13.25 -20.00 10.48
N HIS A 533 -14.20 -20.49 11.28
CA HIS A 533 -13.92 -21.39 12.40
C HIS A 533 -13.41 -22.79 11.99
N LEU A 534 -13.56 -23.15 10.71
CA LEU A 534 -13.08 -24.42 10.14
C LEU A 534 -11.66 -24.32 9.57
N LEU A 535 -11.08 -23.12 9.57
CA LEU A 535 -9.77 -22.82 8.98
C LEU A 535 -8.80 -22.33 10.06
N LYS A 536 -7.52 -22.67 9.89
CA LYS A 536 -6.44 -22.09 10.70
C LYS A 536 -6.20 -20.65 10.24
N VAL A 537 -6.09 -19.72 11.18
CA VAL A 537 -5.79 -18.32 10.88
C VAL A 537 -4.39 -18.21 10.25
N PHE A 538 -4.33 -17.69 9.03
CA PHE A 538 -3.08 -17.44 8.31
C PHE A 538 -2.88 -15.97 7.95
N VAL A 539 -3.96 -15.28 7.57
CA VAL A 539 -3.95 -13.84 7.26
C VAL A 539 -4.85 -13.11 8.24
N VAL A 540 -4.39 -11.95 8.72
CA VAL A 540 -5.11 -11.05 9.65
C VAL A 540 -5.38 -9.69 9.00
#